data_AF-A0A0L0W5K7-F1
#
_entry.id   AF-A0A0L0W5K7-F1
#
_cell.length_a   1.000
_cell.length_b   1.000
_cell.length_c   1.000
_cell.angle_alpha   90.00
_cell.angle_beta   90.00
_cell.angle_gamma   90.00
#
_symmetry.space_group_name_H-M   'P 1'
#
loop_
_entity.id
_entity.type
_entity.pdbx_description
1 polymer ?
#
loop_
_entity_poly.entity_id
_entity_poly.type
_entity_poly.pdbx_seq_one_letter_code
_entity_poly.pdbx_strand_id
1 'polypeptide(L)'
;MSSLNQLRQRLLTIHRTQTPSACRHASTHTSSPKINELTQKASDLANQYGSKLPELSQKIGKRVNGMLGSYSEPISHNYQLTKEVLKQVYIKENLAPPKIEHIKSSYKDILNNASSLNFWKQSLESGDWKRLAVYGVEAVGLFSIGEMIGRRHIVGYKLD
;
A
#
# COMPACT_ATOMS: atom_id res chain seq x y z
N MET A 1 42.13 -3.63 -36.46
CA MET A 1 40.82 -3.00 -36.17
C MET A 1 40.01 -3.88 -35.19
N SER A 2 40.50 -4.09 -33.96
CA SER A 2 39.91 -5.10 -33.03
C SER A 2 39.90 -4.69 -31.55
N SER A 3 39.74 -3.40 -31.22
CA SER A 3 39.64 -2.97 -29.81
C SER A 3 38.36 -2.20 -29.45
N LEU A 4 37.54 -1.79 -30.44
CA LEU A 4 36.31 -1.04 -30.18
C LEU A 4 35.10 -1.93 -29.88
N ASN A 5 35.09 -3.19 -30.33
CA ASN A 5 33.98 -4.12 -30.04
C ASN A 5 34.03 -4.75 -28.65
N GLN A 6 35.19 -4.74 -27.98
CA GLN A 6 35.31 -5.27 -26.61
C GLN A 6 34.73 -4.33 -25.54
N LEU A 7 34.71 -3.01 -25.80
CA LEU A 7 34.16 -2.03 -24.86
C LEU A 7 32.62 -2.00 -24.83
N ARG A 8 31.96 -2.49 -25.88
CA ARG A 8 30.48 -2.51 -25.95
C ARG A 8 29.86 -3.67 -25.16
N GLN A 9 30.61 -4.73 -24.86
CA GLN A 9 30.10 -5.89 -24.13
C GLN A 9 30.18 -5.76 -22.60
N ARG A 10 30.77 -4.69 -22.06
CA ARG A 10 31.02 -4.54 -20.62
C ARG A 10 29.91 -3.85 -19.82
N LEU A 11 28.84 -3.36 -20.45
CA LEU A 11 27.92 -2.42 -19.77
C LEU A 11 26.55 -2.94 -19.34
N LEU A 12 26.17 -4.22 -19.49
CA LEU A 12 24.86 -4.69 -19.00
C LEU A 12 24.85 -6.13 -18.48
N THR A 13 25.63 -6.42 -17.43
CA THR A 13 25.42 -7.64 -16.62
C THR A 13 24.83 -7.25 -15.26
N ILE A 14 23.50 -7.10 -15.22
CA ILE A 14 22.76 -6.97 -13.97
C ILE A 14 22.75 -8.34 -13.29
N HIS A 15 23.57 -8.51 -12.26
CA HIS A 15 23.55 -9.69 -11.42
C HIS A 15 22.32 -9.63 -10.50
N ARG A 16 21.27 -10.37 -10.85
CA ARG A 16 20.14 -10.64 -9.95
C ARG A 16 20.58 -11.70 -8.95
N THR A 17 20.86 -11.30 -7.71
CA THR A 17 21.05 -12.22 -6.58
C THR A 17 19.68 -12.82 -6.20
N GLN A 18 19.49 -14.10 -6.48
CA GLN A 18 18.39 -14.88 -5.93
C GLN A 18 18.75 -15.27 -4.49
N THR A 19 18.24 -14.54 -3.52
CA THR A 19 18.25 -15.00 -2.12
C THR A 19 17.08 -15.98 -1.92
N PRO A 20 17.32 -17.27 -1.62
CA PRO A 20 16.25 -18.16 -1.20
C PRO A 20 15.82 -17.77 0.23
N SER A 21 14.64 -17.17 0.37
CA SER A 21 14.01 -16.97 1.69
C SER A 21 13.59 -18.33 2.26
N ALA A 22 14.49 -18.98 2.99
CA ALA A 22 14.15 -20.14 3.80
C ALA A 22 13.32 -19.69 5.02
N CYS A 23 12.02 -19.96 5.02
CA CYS A 23 11.21 -19.86 6.25
C CYS A 23 11.66 -20.96 7.22
N ARG A 24 12.40 -20.58 8.26
CA ARG A 24 12.69 -21.45 9.40
C ARG A 24 11.46 -21.45 10.32
N HIS A 25 10.80 -22.60 10.43
CA HIS A 25 9.80 -22.83 11.47
C HIS A 25 10.52 -23.07 12.79
N ALA A 26 10.38 -22.14 13.74
CA ALA A 26 10.86 -22.29 15.10
C ALA A 26 9.79 -23.02 15.92
N SER A 27 9.85 -24.35 15.97
CA SER A 27 9.08 -25.12 16.95
C SER A 27 10.03 -25.76 17.96
N THR A 28 10.15 -25.12 19.11
CA THR A 28 10.83 -25.68 20.28
C THR A 28 9.92 -26.73 20.92
N HIS A 29 10.46 -27.93 21.09
CA HIS A 29 9.80 -29.10 21.67
C HIS A 29 9.48 -28.85 23.16
N THR A 30 8.26 -28.43 23.48
CA THR A 30 7.70 -28.46 24.84
C THR A 30 6.52 -29.42 24.85
N SER A 31 6.81 -30.66 25.24
CA SER A 31 5.86 -31.77 25.37
C SER A 31 4.87 -31.48 26.51
N SER A 32 3.75 -30.86 26.18
CA SER A 32 2.59 -30.75 27.08
C SER A 32 1.60 -31.87 26.73
N PRO A 33 1.09 -32.65 27.71
CA PRO A 33 0.26 -33.84 27.44
C PRO A 33 -1.06 -33.50 26.71
N LYS A 34 -1.58 -32.28 26.86
CA LYS A 34 -2.75 -31.79 26.10
C LYS A 34 -2.48 -31.58 24.60
N ILE A 35 -1.24 -31.27 24.23
CA ILE A 35 -0.86 -31.10 22.82
C ILE A 35 -0.78 -32.46 22.13
N ASN A 36 -0.42 -33.52 22.85
CA ASN A 36 -0.41 -34.88 22.31
C ASN A 36 -1.85 -35.37 22.04
N GLU A 37 -2.81 -35.09 22.93
CA GLU A 37 -4.23 -35.43 22.70
C GLU A 37 -4.86 -34.62 21.55
N LEU A 38 -4.54 -33.33 21.44
CA LEU A 38 -5.04 -32.50 20.34
C LEU A 38 -4.42 -32.89 19.01
N THR A 39 -3.13 -33.25 19.01
CA THR A 39 -2.45 -33.80 17.83
C THR A 39 -3.04 -35.14 17.43
N GLN A 40 -3.38 -36.01 18.39
CA GLN A 40 -4.03 -37.30 18.13
C GLN A 40 -5.45 -37.14 17.59
N LYS A 41 -6.27 -36.26 18.18
CA LYS A 41 -7.61 -35.95 17.67
C LYS A 41 -7.58 -35.25 16.31
N ALA A 42 -6.59 -34.39 16.08
CA ALA A 42 -6.37 -33.78 14.77
C ALA A 42 -5.89 -34.81 13.74
N SER A 43 -5.04 -35.76 14.11
CA SER A 43 -4.60 -36.84 13.22
C SER A 43 -5.71 -37.83 12.92
N ASP A 44 -6.58 -38.16 13.88
CA ASP A 44 -7.72 -39.04 13.64
C ASP A 44 -8.78 -38.38 12.76
N LEU A 45 -9.05 -37.08 12.98
CA LEU A 45 -9.94 -36.30 12.12
C LEU A 45 -9.32 -36.09 10.74
N ALA A 46 -7.99 -35.94 10.64
CA ALA A 46 -7.26 -35.93 9.38
C ALA A 46 -7.17 -37.30 8.70
N ASN A 47 -7.20 -38.42 9.41
CA ASN A 47 -7.26 -39.75 8.78
C ASN A 47 -8.69 -40.07 8.33
N GLN A 48 -9.70 -39.63 9.08
CA GLN A 48 -11.11 -39.86 8.79
C GLN A 48 -11.65 -38.95 7.68
N TYR A 49 -11.15 -37.71 7.59
CA TYR A 49 -11.55 -36.74 6.57
C TYR A 49 -10.46 -36.40 5.54
N GLY A 50 -9.19 -36.71 5.80
CA GLY A 50 -8.06 -36.34 4.92
C GLY A 50 -7.83 -37.23 3.71
N SER A 51 -8.58 -38.31 3.53
CA SER A 51 -8.70 -38.96 2.21
C SER A 51 -9.66 -38.19 1.28
N LYS A 52 -10.57 -37.38 1.83
CA LYS A 52 -11.55 -36.56 1.08
C LYS A 52 -11.25 -35.07 1.11
N LEU A 53 -10.43 -34.61 2.06
CA LEU A 53 -10.01 -33.21 2.19
C LEU A 53 -9.14 -32.74 1.01
N PRO A 54 -8.19 -33.53 0.47
CA PRO A 54 -7.43 -33.16 -0.71
C PRO A 54 -8.34 -33.05 -1.93
N GLU A 55 -9.27 -33.98 -2.11
CA GLU A 55 -10.21 -33.94 -3.23
C GLU A 55 -11.20 -32.77 -3.10
N LEU A 56 -11.74 -32.51 -1.91
CA LEU A 56 -12.71 -31.45 -1.66
C LEU A 56 -12.04 -30.07 -1.67
N SER A 57 -10.83 -29.95 -1.12
CA SER A 57 -9.98 -28.75 -1.23
C SER A 57 -9.58 -28.49 -2.69
N GLN A 58 -9.22 -29.53 -3.46
CA GLN A 58 -8.97 -29.38 -4.89
C GLN A 58 -10.24 -29.04 -5.66
N LYS A 59 -11.41 -29.58 -5.30
CA LYS A 59 -12.68 -29.31 -6.01
C LYS A 59 -13.21 -27.92 -5.69
N ILE A 60 -13.07 -27.44 -4.46
CA ILE A 60 -13.38 -26.06 -4.06
C ILE A 60 -12.35 -25.12 -4.66
N GLY A 61 -11.06 -25.43 -4.54
CA GLY A 61 -9.97 -24.67 -5.15
C GLY A 61 -10.13 -24.52 -6.66
N LYS A 62 -10.45 -25.60 -7.39
CA LYS A 62 -10.70 -25.57 -8.84
C LYS A 62 -11.99 -24.83 -9.22
N ARG A 63 -13.04 -24.85 -8.39
CA ARG A 63 -14.28 -24.09 -8.65
C ARG A 63 -14.12 -22.60 -8.39
N VAL A 64 -13.43 -22.23 -7.32
CA VAL A 64 -13.13 -20.83 -6.99
C VAL A 64 -12.11 -20.27 -7.98
N ASN A 65 -11.08 -21.05 -8.35
CA ASN A 65 -10.11 -20.69 -9.39
C ASN A 65 -10.73 -20.66 -10.80
N GLY A 66 -11.67 -21.56 -11.11
CA GLY A 66 -12.35 -21.59 -12.41
C GLY A 66 -13.37 -20.46 -12.61
N MET A 67 -13.93 -19.92 -11.54
CA MET A 67 -14.93 -18.83 -11.59
C MET A 67 -14.32 -17.44 -11.35
N LEU A 68 -13.20 -17.35 -10.63
CA LEU A 68 -12.51 -16.10 -10.34
C LEU A 68 -11.19 -15.92 -11.12
N GLY A 69 -10.60 -17.00 -11.65
CA GLY A 69 -9.27 -16.99 -12.27
C GLY A 69 -9.21 -16.26 -13.61
N SER A 70 -10.28 -16.34 -14.43
CA SER A 70 -10.31 -15.71 -15.76
C SER A 70 -10.44 -14.18 -15.73
N TYR A 71 -11.02 -13.61 -14.67
CA TYR A 71 -11.19 -12.15 -14.50
C TYR A 71 -10.21 -11.53 -13.50
N SER A 72 -9.69 -12.29 -12.54
CA SER A 72 -8.70 -11.76 -11.58
C SER A 72 -7.33 -11.55 -12.21
N GLU A 73 -6.97 -12.30 -13.24
CA GLU A 73 -5.69 -12.17 -13.93
C GLU A 73 -5.46 -10.77 -14.55
N PRO A 74 -6.38 -10.20 -15.38
CA PRO A 74 -6.20 -8.85 -15.93
C PRO A 74 -6.26 -7.76 -14.85
N ILE A 75 -7.13 -7.90 -13.84
CA ILE A 75 -7.28 -6.91 -12.77
C ILE A 75 -6.04 -6.88 -11.88
N SER A 76 -5.49 -8.06 -11.53
CA SER A 76 -4.30 -8.16 -10.69
C SER A 76 -3.06 -7.60 -11.39
N HIS A 77 -2.91 -7.83 -12.70
CA HIS A 77 -1.81 -7.26 -13.48
C HIS A 77 -1.91 -5.73 -13.57
N ASN A 78 -3.09 -5.20 -13.89
CA ASN A 78 -3.32 -3.75 -13.95
C ASN A 78 -3.09 -3.07 -12.59
N TYR A 79 -3.49 -3.73 -11.51
CA TYR A 79 -3.22 -3.24 -10.16
C TYR A 79 -1.72 -3.22 -9.84
N GLN A 80 -0.98 -4.26 -10.20
CA GLN A 80 0.48 -4.32 -9.98
C GLN A 80 1.21 -3.24 -10.77
N LEU A 81 0.87 -3.05 -12.05
CA LEU A 81 1.44 -1.97 -12.86
C LEU A 81 1.12 -0.60 -12.26
N THR A 82 -0.15 -0.36 -11.91
CA THR A 82 -0.59 0.90 -11.29
C THR A 82 0.15 1.17 -9.99
N LYS A 83 0.35 0.16 -9.15
CA LYS A 83 1.11 0.26 -7.90
C LYS A 83 2.56 0.68 -8.14
N GLU A 84 3.26 0.07 -9.10
CA GLU A 84 4.66 0.43 -9.39
C GLU A 84 4.77 1.83 -9.99
N VAL A 85 3.83 2.23 -10.86
CA VAL A 85 3.74 3.60 -11.38
C VAL A 85 3.52 4.60 -10.24
N LEU A 86 2.56 4.34 -9.35
CA LEU A 86 2.29 5.18 -8.17
C LEU A 86 3.52 5.28 -7.26
N LYS A 87 4.23 4.18 -7.03
CA LYS A 87 5.45 4.16 -6.22
C LYS A 87 6.55 5.00 -6.84
N GLN A 88 6.74 4.90 -8.16
CA GLN A 88 7.74 5.69 -8.86
C GLN A 88 7.42 7.19 -8.79
N VAL A 89 6.15 7.57 -8.99
CA VAL A 89 5.68 8.96 -8.84
C VAL A 89 5.89 9.43 -7.42
N TYR A 90 5.55 8.63 -6.40
CA TYR A 90 5.75 8.98 -4.99
C TYR A 90 7.21 9.33 -4.67
N ILE A 91 8.15 8.52 -5.14
CA ILE A 91 9.58 8.75 -4.91
C ILE A 91 10.06 9.95 -5.73
N LYS A 92 9.68 10.04 -7.01
CA LYS A 92 10.15 11.08 -7.93
C LYS A 92 9.62 12.46 -7.57
N GLU A 93 8.34 12.56 -7.24
CA GLU A 93 7.68 13.81 -6.85
C GLU A 93 7.92 14.16 -5.38
N ASN A 94 8.76 13.38 -4.68
CA ASN A 94 9.11 13.58 -3.28
C ASN A 94 7.86 13.82 -2.41
N LEU A 95 6.82 13.00 -2.60
CA LEU A 95 5.58 13.05 -1.82
C LEU A 95 5.76 12.55 -0.39
N ALA A 96 7.01 12.30 0.03
CA ALA A 96 7.35 12.05 1.41
C ALA A 96 6.96 13.26 2.27
N PRO A 97 6.53 13.05 3.52
CA PRO A 97 6.24 14.14 4.43
C PRO A 97 7.42 15.13 4.50
N PRO A 98 7.17 16.44 4.32
CA PRO A 98 8.23 17.43 4.31
C PRO A 98 8.92 17.50 5.68
N LYS A 99 10.17 17.96 5.69
CA LYS A 99 10.89 18.20 6.94
C LYS A 99 10.15 19.21 7.80
N ILE A 100 10.24 19.04 9.12
CA ILE A 100 9.57 19.89 10.12
C ILE A 100 9.93 21.38 9.94
N GLU A 101 11.15 21.67 9.48
CA GLU A 101 11.61 23.04 9.20
C GLU A 101 10.79 23.71 8.09
N HIS A 102 10.47 22.98 7.02
CA HIS A 102 9.64 23.49 5.92
C HIS A 102 8.20 23.76 6.38
N ILE A 103 7.67 22.91 7.26
CA ILE A 103 6.33 23.13 7.84
C ILE A 103 6.32 24.43 8.65
N LYS A 104 7.35 24.64 9.49
CA LYS A 104 7.49 25.86 10.30
C LYS A 104 7.65 27.11 9.44
N SER A 105 8.45 27.05 8.38
CA SER A 105 8.64 28.20 7.47
C SER A 105 7.35 28.54 6.75
N SER A 106 6.68 27.55 6.15
CA SER A 106 5.40 27.78 5.45
C SER A 106 4.34 28.37 6.36
N TYR A 107 4.26 27.94 7.62
CA TYR A 107 3.32 28.54 8.58
C TYR A 107 3.63 30.01 8.86
N LYS A 108 4.92 30.35 9.04
CA LYS A 108 5.34 31.75 9.22
C LYS A 108 5.00 32.59 7.99
N ASP A 109 5.26 32.06 6.79
CA ASP A 109 4.97 32.76 5.54
C ASP A 109 3.47 33.02 5.38
N ILE A 110 2.63 32.03 5.68
CA ILE A 110 1.16 32.20 5.67
C ILE A 110 0.73 33.28 6.66
N LEU A 111 1.27 33.27 7.89
CA LEU A 111 0.93 34.26 8.91
C LEU A 111 1.34 35.69 8.51
N ASN A 112 2.54 35.83 7.94
CA ASN A 112 3.05 37.10 7.45
C ASN A 112 2.21 37.63 6.27
N ASN A 113 1.82 36.75 5.34
CA ASN A 113 1.01 37.12 4.19
C ASN A 113 -0.43 37.46 4.61
N ALA A 114 -1.03 36.66 5.49
CA ALA A 114 -2.40 36.85 5.98
C ALA A 114 -2.57 38.14 6.78
N SER A 115 -1.54 38.57 7.52
CA SER A 115 -1.55 39.84 8.26
C SER A 115 -1.31 41.07 7.39
N SER A 116 -0.88 40.91 6.14
CA SER A 116 -0.58 42.01 5.24
C SER A 116 -1.79 42.42 4.39
N LEU A 117 -2.16 43.71 4.42
CA LEU A 117 -3.27 44.22 3.59
C LEU A 117 -2.95 44.20 2.09
N ASN A 118 -1.68 44.34 1.74
CA ASN A 118 -1.23 44.31 0.34
C ASN A 118 -1.44 42.94 -0.31
N PHE A 119 -1.25 41.85 0.44
CA PHE A 119 -1.54 40.50 -0.05
C PHE A 119 -3.01 40.32 -0.44
N TRP A 120 -3.92 40.79 0.41
CA TRP A 120 -5.36 40.69 0.14
C TRP A 120 -5.79 41.56 -1.04
N LYS A 121 -5.26 42.79 -1.15
CA LYS A 121 -5.51 43.65 -2.33
C LYS A 121 -5.00 43.00 -3.61
N GLN A 122 -3.75 42.53 -3.60
CA GLN A 122 -3.14 41.86 -4.75
C GLN A 122 -3.93 40.61 -5.15
N SER A 123 -4.38 39.81 -4.18
CA SER A 123 -5.14 38.58 -4.43
C SER A 123 -6.53 38.84 -5.03
N LEU A 124 -7.14 39.97 -4.69
CA LEU A 124 -8.40 40.43 -5.29
C LEU A 124 -8.19 40.93 -6.72
N GLU A 125 -7.15 41.74 -6.95
CA GLU A 125 -6.82 42.28 -8.28
C GLU A 125 -6.34 41.20 -9.25
N SER A 126 -5.54 40.24 -8.79
CA SER A 126 -5.05 39.12 -9.62
C SER A 126 -6.09 38.02 -9.84
N GLY A 127 -7.15 37.99 -9.03
CA GLY A 127 -8.14 36.92 -9.03
C GLY A 127 -7.69 35.63 -8.32
N ASP A 128 -6.53 35.64 -7.64
CA ASP A 128 -6.02 34.49 -6.90
C ASP A 128 -6.91 34.09 -5.71
N TRP A 129 -7.80 34.97 -5.25
CA TRP A 129 -8.79 34.65 -4.22
C TRP A 129 -9.65 33.43 -4.57
N LYS A 130 -9.87 33.16 -5.87
CA LYS A 130 -10.60 31.96 -6.33
C LYS A 130 -9.84 30.68 -6.00
N ARG A 131 -8.52 30.68 -6.17
CA ARG A 131 -7.67 29.53 -5.80
C ARG A 131 -7.68 29.32 -4.30
N LEU A 132 -7.59 30.40 -3.52
CA LEU A 132 -7.70 30.33 -2.07
C LEU A 132 -9.05 29.74 -1.62
N ALA A 133 -10.14 30.09 -2.31
CA ALA A 133 -11.45 29.52 -2.04
C ALA A 133 -11.50 28.02 -2.34
N VAL A 134 -10.94 27.58 -3.48
CA VAL A 134 -10.84 26.14 -3.82
C VAL A 134 -10.00 25.41 -2.77
N TYR A 135 -8.85 25.95 -2.37
CA TYR A 135 -8.03 25.38 -1.31
C TYR A 135 -8.76 25.31 0.04
N GLY A 136 -9.62 26.28 0.34
CA GLY A 136 -10.49 26.23 1.51
C GLY A 136 -11.45 25.05 1.47
N VAL A 137 -12.08 24.80 0.32
CA VAL A 137 -12.96 23.63 0.13
C VAL A 137 -12.18 22.32 0.21
N GLU A 138 -11.00 22.25 -0.40
CA GLU A 138 -10.12 21.08 -0.30
C GLU A 138 -9.69 20.80 1.13
N ALA A 139 -9.36 21.84 1.92
CA ALA A 139 -8.99 21.69 3.33
C ALA A 139 -10.14 21.11 4.16
N VAL A 140 -11.38 21.55 3.92
CA VAL A 140 -12.58 20.96 4.57
C VAL A 140 -12.78 19.50 4.14
N GLY A 141 -12.54 19.19 2.88
CA GLY A 141 -12.56 17.82 2.37
C GLY A 141 -11.54 16.91 3.06
N LEU A 142 -10.28 17.35 3.14
CA LEU A 142 -9.20 16.63 3.82
C LEU A 142 -9.48 16.46 5.32
N PHE A 143 -10.01 17.50 5.98
CA PHE A 143 -10.44 17.42 7.38
C PHE A 143 -11.51 16.33 7.58
N SER A 144 -12.52 16.31 6.71
CA SER A 144 -13.62 15.32 6.76
C SER A 144 -13.10 13.89 6.53
N ILE A 145 -12.15 13.70 5.61
CA ILE A 145 -11.47 12.42 5.41
C ILE A 145 -10.71 12.00 6.66
N GLY A 146 -10.03 12.96 7.32
CA GLY A 146 -9.39 12.74 8.62
C GLY A 146 -10.37 12.26 9.68
N GLU A 147 -11.56 12.85 9.75
CA GLU A 147 -12.62 12.39 10.65
C GLU A 147 -13.14 10.99 10.32
N MET A 148 -13.28 10.64 9.04
CA MET A 148 -13.65 9.28 8.63
C MET A 148 -12.62 8.25 9.08
N ILE A 149 -11.33 8.57 8.94
CA ILE A 149 -10.23 7.71 9.38
C ILE A 149 -10.19 7.63 10.91
N GLY A 150 -10.30 8.76 11.61
CA GLY A 150 -10.28 8.83 13.08
C GLY A 150 -11.43 8.07 13.72
N ARG A 151 -12.63 8.14 13.13
CA ARG A 151 -13.82 7.40 13.58
C ARG A 151 -13.92 6.00 12.99
N ARG A 152 -13.05 5.65 12.03
CA ARG A 152 -13.04 4.38 11.28
C ARG A 152 -14.40 4.05 10.65
N HIS A 153 -15.15 5.08 10.24
CA HIS A 153 -16.50 4.95 9.67
C HIS A 153 -16.72 5.97 8.55
N ILE A 154 -17.25 5.50 7.42
CA ILE A 154 -17.37 6.30 6.20
C ILE A 154 -18.64 7.17 6.20
N VAL A 155 -19.75 6.72 6.79
CA VAL A 155 -21.05 7.41 6.72
C VAL A 155 -21.79 7.43 8.05
N GLY A 156 -22.00 8.60 8.66
CA GLY A 156 -22.84 8.74 9.87
C GLY A 156 -22.22 8.16 11.14
N TYR A 157 -22.98 8.19 12.24
CA TYR A 157 -22.69 7.47 13.49
C TYR A 157 -23.66 6.30 13.62
N LYS A 158 -23.21 5.22 14.24
CA LYS A 158 -24.10 4.13 14.65
C LYS A 158 -25.06 4.72 15.70
N LEU A 159 -26.34 4.76 15.35
CA LEU A 159 -27.42 5.06 16.28
C LEU A 159 -27.85 3.73 16.88
N ASP A 160 -27.06 3.24 17.83
CA ASP A 160 -27.42 2.09 18.68
C ASP A 160 -27.87 2.61 20.05
#